data_AF-A0A1F9UMK3-F1
#
_entry.id   AF-A0A1F9UMK3-F1
#
_cell.length_a   1.000
_cell.length_b   1.000
_cell.length_c   1.000
_cell.angle_alpha   90.00
_cell.angle_beta   90.00
_cell.angle_gamma   90.00
#
_symmetry.space_group_name_H-M   'P 1'
#
loop_
_entity.id
_entity.type
_entity.pdbx_description
1 polymer ?
#
loop_
_entity_poly.entity_id
_entity_poly.type
_entity_poly.pdbx_seq_one_letter_code
_entity_poly.pdbx_strand_id
1 'polypeptide(L)'
;MTNVKKLFSWEDTTLAVLVFLWVAIGGGITVLHLYTVGFMGLILLVGLSKGLWPALARTAILSAVMLLTGRFKTVPHMIHLANVASMMSCAVLAGFLGDRQRKAQEALKRSFSETLEGLARVLEARDPYTQGHSMRASEIALMIAQGMEVDKKAQLAIQQAGILHDLGKIGTPDGILRKNESLTLAEKKTMHEHPVIGHQILKGIGFLQEAAVLVRHHHERYDGSGYPDGLAGSAIPLGARILAVADALDALTTDRPYHKAISYDEAVQELAKEAGRQFDPVVFDALKRCYRSPST
;
A
#
# COMPACT_ATOMS: atom_id res chain seq x y z
N MET A 1 14.05 -10.16 -31.73
CA MET A 1 13.40 -9.99 -30.41
C MET A 1 12.61 -8.68 -30.46
N THR A 2 11.56 -8.51 -31.26
CA THR A 2 10.21 -9.11 -31.10
C THR A 2 9.77 -9.14 -29.64
N ASN A 3 8.74 -8.37 -29.25
CA ASN A 3 7.53 -8.94 -28.65
C ASN A 3 6.40 -7.96 -28.28
N VAL A 4 5.23 -8.24 -28.86
CA VAL A 4 3.88 -8.27 -28.22
C VAL A 4 3.15 -6.93 -27.95
N LYS A 5 3.20 -5.94 -28.84
CA LYS A 5 2.27 -4.77 -28.76
C LYS A 5 1.47 -4.43 -30.02
N LYS A 6 1.37 -5.35 -30.98
CA LYS A 6 0.57 -5.16 -32.21
C LYS A 6 -0.37 -6.34 -32.50
N LEU A 7 -1.09 -6.82 -31.48
CA LEU A 7 -2.02 -7.94 -31.63
C LEU A 7 -3.51 -7.54 -31.65
N PHE A 8 -3.81 -6.26 -31.88
CA PHE A 8 -5.17 -5.77 -32.12
C PHE A 8 -5.14 -4.63 -33.15
N SER A 9 -4.83 -4.95 -34.40
CA SER A 9 -5.10 -4.07 -35.55
C SER A 9 -6.48 -4.39 -36.13
N TRP A 10 -7.12 -3.39 -36.71
CA TRP A 10 -8.51 -3.30 -37.15
C TRP A 10 -8.94 -4.26 -38.29
N GLU A 11 -8.27 -5.40 -38.46
CA GLU A 11 -8.61 -6.43 -39.45
C GLU A 11 -9.67 -7.43 -38.93
N ASP A 12 -9.88 -7.49 -37.61
CA ASP A 12 -10.83 -8.40 -36.94
C ASP A 12 -12.31 -8.14 -37.25
N THR A 13 -12.68 -6.90 -37.60
CA THR A 13 -14.07 -6.57 -37.93
C THR A 13 -14.51 -7.23 -39.23
N THR A 14 -13.59 -7.37 -40.19
CA THR A 14 -13.82 -8.05 -41.47
C THR A 14 -14.01 -9.55 -41.28
N LEU A 15 -13.19 -10.17 -40.43
CA LEU A 15 -13.31 -11.58 -40.08
C LEU A 15 -14.63 -11.83 -39.34
N ALA A 16 -15.00 -10.96 -38.40
CA ALA A 16 -16.28 -11.03 -37.68
C ALA A 16 -17.48 -10.89 -38.62
N VAL A 17 -17.41 -10.01 -39.63
CA VAL A 17 -18.47 -9.83 -40.64
C VAL A 17 -18.55 -11.03 -41.60
N LEU A 18 -17.42 -11.60 -42.01
CA LEU A 18 -17.38 -12.79 -42.87
C LEU A 18 -17.87 -14.04 -42.13
N VAL A 19 -17.51 -14.20 -40.85
CA VAL A 19 -18.04 -15.25 -39.97
C VAL A 19 -19.55 -15.05 -39.77
N PHE A 20 -20.02 -13.81 -39.60
CA PHE A 20 -21.44 -13.49 -39.49
C PHE A 20 -22.21 -13.83 -40.78
N LEU A 21 -21.66 -13.48 -41.95
CA LEU A 21 -22.24 -13.83 -43.26
C LEU A 21 -22.24 -15.35 -43.48
N TRP A 22 -21.19 -16.06 -43.08
CA TRP A 22 -21.10 -17.52 -43.19
C TRP A 22 -22.09 -18.25 -42.27
N VAL A 23 -22.24 -17.77 -41.04
CA VAL A 23 -23.26 -18.25 -40.08
C VAL A 23 -24.68 -17.96 -40.58
N ALA A 24 -24.90 -16.80 -41.21
CA ALA A 24 -26.20 -16.42 -41.77
C ALA A 24 -26.63 -17.27 -42.99
N ILE A 25 -25.69 -17.92 -43.68
CA ILE A 25 -25.95 -18.62 -44.95
C ILE A 25 -26.08 -20.14 -44.79
N GLY A 26 -25.56 -20.79 -43.74
CA GLY A 26 -25.77 -22.26 -43.63
C GLY A 26 -25.05 -23.03 -42.53
N GLY A 27 -24.53 -22.39 -41.49
CA GLY A 27 -23.91 -23.12 -40.37
C GLY A 27 -24.95 -23.90 -39.58
N GLY A 28 -24.95 -25.24 -39.68
CA GLY A 28 -25.77 -26.10 -38.82
C GLY A 28 -25.46 -25.90 -37.33
N ILE A 29 -26.34 -26.43 -36.46
CA ILE A 29 -26.31 -26.35 -34.99
C ILE A 29 -24.92 -26.60 -34.37
N THR A 30 -24.08 -27.41 -35.02
CA THR A 30 -22.71 -27.74 -34.64
C THR A 30 -21.75 -26.55 -34.67
N VAL A 31 -21.85 -25.68 -35.67
CA VAL A 31 -21.01 -24.47 -35.79
C VAL A 31 -21.32 -23.50 -34.66
N LEU A 32 -22.60 -23.36 -34.32
CA LEU A 32 -23.08 -22.50 -33.25
C LEU A 32 -22.66 -23.02 -31.87
N HIS A 33 -22.65 -24.35 -31.67
CA HIS A 33 -22.09 -24.99 -30.47
C HIS A 33 -20.59 -24.80 -30.34
N LEU A 34 -19.83 -24.97 -31.43
CA LEU A 34 -18.39 -24.69 -31.45
C LEU A 34 -18.10 -23.23 -31.07
N TYR A 35 -18.95 -22.30 -31.52
CA TYR A 35 -18.81 -20.89 -31.18
C TYR A 35 -19.16 -20.59 -29.72
N THR A 36 -20.24 -21.15 -29.17
CA THR A 36 -20.58 -20.96 -27.75
C THR A 36 -19.56 -21.61 -26.83
N VAL A 37 -19.08 -22.81 -27.15
CA VAL A 37 -18.02 -23.50 -26.39
C VAL A 37 -16.69 -22.76 -26.51
N GLY A 38 -16.31 -22.30 -27.71
CA GLY A 38 -15.11 -21.49 -27.91
C GLY A 38 -15.17 -20.15 -27.19
N PHE A 39 -16.34 -19.50 -27.18
CA PHE A 39 -16.56 -18.25 -26.46
C PHE A 39 -16.60 -18.46 -24.94
N MET A 40 -17.13 -19.60 -24.47
CA MET A 40 -17.08 -20.00 -23.07
C MET A 40 -15.64 -20.25 -22.60
N GLY A 41 -14.82 -20.87 -23.45
CA GLY A 41 -13.37 -20.99 -23.23
C GLY A 41 -12.67 -19.63 -23.18
N LEU A 42 -13.05 -18.70 -24.07
CA LEU A 42 -12.50 -17.34 -24.08
C LEU A 42 -12.92 -16.53 -22.83
N ILE A 43 -14.15 -16.67 -22.35
CA ILE A 43 -14.60 -16.03 -21.10
C ILE A 43 -13.91 -16.62 -19.89
N LEU A 44 -13.65 -17.93 -19.87
CA LEU A 44 -12.86 -18.55 -18.80
C LEU A 44 -11.40 -18.05 -18.82
N LEU A 45 -10.82 -17.85 -20.01
CA LEU A 45 -9.49 -17.27 -20.19
C LEU A 45 -9.42 -15.78 -19.84
N VAL A 46 -10.41 -14.99 -20.24
CA VAL A 46 -10.43 -13.52 -20.11
C VAL A 46 -11.03 -13.07 -18.77
N GLY A 47 -11.92 -13.86 -18.16
CA GLY A 47 -12.59 -13.59 -16.88
C GLY A 47 -11.65 -13.55 -15.66
N LEU A 48 -10.38 -13.88 -15.85
CA LEU A 48 -9.30 -13.58 -14.90
C LEU A 48 -8.83 -12.12 -14.94
N SER A 49 -9.32 -11.30 -15.89
CA SER A 49 -8.98 -9.90 -16.03
C SER A 49 -10.23 -9.02 -16.20
N LYS A 50 -10.21 -7.88 -15.53
CA LYS A 50 -11.35 -6.96 -15.35
C LYS A 50 -12.05 -6.61 -16.68
N GLY A 51 -13.33 -6.97 -16.81
CA GLY A 51 -14.20 -6.48 -17.89
C GLY A 51 -15.10 -7.55 -18.53
N LEU A 52 -16.07 -8.10 -17.79
CA LEU A 52 -17.01 -9.10 -18.31
C LEU A 52 -18.18 -8.52 -19.13
N TRP A 53 -18.49 -7.23 -18.95
CA TRP A 53 -19.67 -6.59 -19.54
C TRP A 53 -19.71 -6.58 -21.08
N PRO A 54 -18.59 -6.32 -21.81
CA PRO A 54 -18.61 -6.35 -23.27
C PRO A 54 -18.85 -7.75 -23.84
N ALA A 55 -18.39 -8.79 -23.15
CA ALA A 55 -18.58 -10.17 -23.56
C ALA A 55 -20.04 -10.61 -23.37
N LEU A 56 -20.63 -10.30 -22.21
CA LEU A 56 -22.05 -10.56 -21.92
C LEU A 56 -22.98 -9.82 -22.90
N ALA A 57 -22.70 -8.55 -23.20
CA ALA A 57 -23.49 -7.75 -24.13
C ALA A 57 -23.49 -8.35 -25.54
N ARG A 58 -22.33 -8.81 -26.05
CA ARG A 58 -22.25 -9.45 -27.37
C ARG A 58 -23.03 -10.76 -27.44
N THR A 59 -22.95 -11.60 -26.42
CA THR A 59 -23.73 -12.85 -26.38
C THR A 59 -25.24 -12.62 -26.29
N ALA A 60 -25.67 -11.58 -25.56
CA ALA A 60 -27.08 -11.20 -25.51
C ALA A 60 -27.59 -10.72 -26.87
N ILE A 61 -26.80 -9.88 -27.57
CA ILE A 61 -27.16 -9.37 -28.91
C ILE A 61 -27.26 -10.51 -29.93
N LEU A 62 -26.27 -11.42 -29.98
CA LEU A 62 -26.30 -12.57 -30.88
C LEU A 62 -27.50 -13.50 -30.61
N SER A 63 -27.84 -13.70 -29.34
CA SER A 63 -29.00 -14.52 -28.94
C SER A 63 -30.32 -13.85 -29.37
N ALA A 64 -30.43 -12.53 -29.23
CA ALA A 64 -31.60 -11.77 -29.67
C ALA A 64 -31.78 -11.83 -31.20
N VAL A 65 -30.70 -11.69 -31.97
CA VAL A 65 -30.72 -11.82 -33.44
C VAL A 65 -31.18 -13.23 -33.86
N MET A 66 -30.70 -14.28 -33.19
CA MET A 66 -31.10 -15.65 -33.50
C MET A 66 -32.57 -15.96 -33.16
N LEU A 67 -33.12 -15.37 -32.10
CA LEU A 67 -34.56 -15.48 -31.79
C LEU A 67 -35.43 -14.79 -32.84
N LEU A 68 -35.02 -13.61 -33.32
CA LEU A 68 -35.79 -12.79 -34.27
C LEU A 68 -35.86 -13.39 -35.67
N THR A 69 -34.86 -14.18 -36.09
CA THR A 69 -34.84 -14.77 -37.44
C THR A 69 -35.67 -16.04 -37.60
N GLY A 70 -36.26 -16.58 -36.53
CA GLY A 70 -37.35 -17.58 -36.58
C GLY A 70 -37.08 -18.91 -37.30
N ARG A 71 -35.81 -19.22 -37.64
CA ARG A 71 -35.48 -20.29 -38.59
C ARG A 71 -35.31 -21.70 -38.01
N PHE A 72 -35.49 -21.94 -36.70
CA PHE A 72 -35.17 -23.24 -36.11
C PHE A 72 -36.17 -23.73 -35.05
N LYS A 73 -36.58 -25.01 -35.15
CA LYS A 73 -37.57 -25.66 -34.29
C LYS A 73 -37.04 -25.93 -32.87
N THR A 74 -37.58 -25.21 -31.88
CA THR A 74 -37.64 -25.44 -30.42
C THR A 74 -36.39 -25.89 -29.63
N VAL A 75 -35.68 -26.95 -30.02
CA VAL A 75 -34.53 -27.51 -29.25
C VAL A 75 -33.31 -26.57 -29.19
N PRO A 76 -32.94 -25.82 -30.26
CA PRO A 76 -31.80 -24.90 -30.20
C PRO A 76 -32.03 -23.70 -29.25
N HIS A 77 -33.26 -23.21 -29.12
CA HIS A 77 -33.57 -22.08 -28.24
C HIS A 77 -33.40 -22.42 -26.76
N MET A 78 -33.75 -23.64 -26.36
CA MET A 78 -33.56 -24.09 -24.97
C MET A 78 -32.08 -24.19 -24.60
N ILE A 79 -31.24 -24.66 -25.53
CA ILE A 79 -29.78 -24.76 -25.33
C ILE A 79 -29.15 -23.35 -25.23
N HIS A 80 -29.59 -22.40 -26.06
CA HIS A 80 -29.14 -21.01 -25.95
C HIS A 80 -29.53 -20.36 -24.63
N LEU A 81 -30.78 -20.53 -24.19
CA LEU A 81 -31.24 -19.99 -22.92
C LEU A 81 -30.44 -20.58 -21.74
N ALA A 82 -30.15 -21.89 -21.78
CA ALA A 82 -29.31 -22.55 -20.78
C ALA A 82 -27.87 -21.99 -20.77
N ASN A 83 -27.27 -21.74 -21.93
CA ASN A 83 -25.93 -21.15 -22.03
C ASN A 83 -25.90 -19.72 -21.50
N VAL A 84 -26.88 -18.87 -21.83
CA VAL A 84 -26.97 -17.50 -21.30
C VAL A 84 -27.20 -17.51 -19.79
N ALA A 85 -28.06 -18.38 -19.29
CA ALA A 85 -28.27 -18.55 -17.84
C ALA A 85 -26.99 -19.01 -17.13
N SER A 86 -26.25 -19.96 -17.71
CA SER A 86 -24.95 -20.41 -17.20
C SER A 86 -23.92 -19.27 -17.17
N MET A 87 -23.83 -18.47 -18.24
CA MET A 87 -22.95 -17.30 -18.30
C MET A 87 -23.30 -16.23 -17.27
N MET A 88 -24.58 -15.93 -17.09
CA MET A 88 -25.02 -15.01 -16.04
C MET A 88 -24.68 -15.56 -14.64
N SER A 89 -24.86 -16.85 -14.43
CA SER A 89 -24.52 -17.51 -13.16
C SER A 89 -23.02 -17.45 -12.87
N CYS A 90 -22.17 -17.69 -13.88
CA CYS A 90 -20.71 -17.54 -13.77
C CYS A 90 -20.29 -16.10 -13.51
N ALA A 91 -20.90 -15.11 -14.19
CA ALA A 91 -20.59 -13.70 -13.98
C ALA A 91 -20.95 -13.23 -12.56
N VAL A 92 -22.12 -13.65 -12.05
CA VAL A 92 -22.55 -13.37 -10.68
C VAL A 92 -21.59 -14.02 -9.67
N LEU A 93 -21.22 -15.29 -9.89
CA LEU A 93 -20.29 -16.00 -9.01
C LEU A 93 -18.90 -15.35 -9.02
N ALA A 94 -18.37 -14.98 -10.18
CA ALA A 94 -17.07 -14.31 -10.31
C ALA A 94 -17.08 -12.94 -9.62
N GLY A 95 -18.15 -12.16 -9.77
CA GLY A 95 -18.34 -10.91 -9.04
C GLY A 95 -18.36 -11.11 -7.53
N PHE A 96 -19.12 -12.11 -7.05
CA PHE A 96 -19.21 -12.45 -5.63
C PHE A 96 -17.86 -12.90 -5.04
N LEU A 97 -17.12 -13.75 -5.77
CA LEU A 97 -15.80 -14.22 -5.37
C LEU A 97 -14.77 -13.07 -5.35
N GLY A 98 -14.79 -12.20 -6.36
CA GLY A 98 -13.92 -11.02 -6.42
C GLY A 98 -14.18 -10.05 -5.27
N ASP A 99 -15.44 -9.79 -4.93
CA ASP A 99 -15.82 -8.96 -3.79
C ASP A 99 -15.43 -9.60 -2.45
N ARG A 100 -15.63 -10.92 -2.29
CA ARG A 100 -15.15 -11.64 -1.11
C ARG A 100 -13.63 -11.57 -0.97
N GLN A 101 -12.90 -11.74 -2.06
CA GLN A 101 -11.45 -11.65 -2.04
C GLN A 101 -10.98 -10.23 -1.71
N ARG A 102 -11.60 -9.19 -2.26
CA ARG A 102 -11.30 -7.79 -1.91
C ARG A 102 -11.55 -7.53 -0.42
N LYS A 103 -12.72 -7.91 0.09
CA LYS A 103 -13.06 -7.75 1.52
C LYS A 103 -12.11 -8.52 2.44
N ALA A 104 -11.72 -9.74 2.06
CA ALA A 104 -10.75 -10.53 2.81
C ALA A 104 -9.36 -9.87 2.81
N GLN A 105 -8.91 -9.32 1.68
CA GLN A 105 -7.65 -8.58 1.58
C GLN A 105 -7.68 -7.28 2.40
N GLU A 106 -8.79 -6.54 2.38
CA GLU A 106 -8.97 -5.34 3.20
C GLU A 106 -9.00 -5.66 4.69
N ALA A 107 -9.73 -6.71 5.09
CA ALA A 107 -9.77 -7.18 6.47
C ALA A 107 -8.38 -7.64 6.97
N LEU A 108 -7.62 -8.34 6.12
CA LEU A 108 -6.27 -8.77 6.44
C LEU A 108 -5.32 -7.56 6.63
N LYS A 109 -5.36 -6.59 5.71
CA LYS A 109 -4.57 -5.35 5.83
C LYS A 109 -4.92 -4.59 7.12
N ARG A 110 -6.21 -4.48 7.42
CA ARG A 110 -6.69 -3.82 8.63
C ARG A 110 -6.20 -4.53 9.90
N SER A 111 -6.35 -5.85 9.96
CA SER A 111 -5.88 -6.64 11.10
C SER A 111 -4.37 -6.52 11.31
N PHE A 112 -3.58 -6.46 10.23
CA PHE A 112 -2.15 -6.20 10.34
C PHE A 112 -1.85 -4.80 10.88
N SER A 113 -2.51 -3.75 10.38
CA SER A 113 -2.36 -2.39 10.91
C SER A 113 -2.67 -2.35 12.41
N GLU A 114 -3.83 -2.88 12.81
CA GLU A 114 -4.27 -2.94 14.21
C GLU A 114 -3.27 -3.72 15.09
N THR A 115 -2.63 -4.77 14.55
CA THR A 115 -1.60 -5.53 15.25
C THR A 115 -0.32 -4.70 15.44
N LEU A 116 0.15 -3.99 14.41
CA LEU A 116 1.32 -3.12 14.50
C LEU A 116 1.10 -1.98 15.51
N GLU A 117 -0.08 -1.36 15.46
CA GLU A 117 -0.48 -0.34 16.43
C GLU A 117 -0.55 -0.91 17.85
N GLY A 118 -1.07 -2.14 18.02
CA GLY A 118 -1.09 -2.83 19.29
C GLY A 118 0.31 -3.06 19.85
N LEU A 119 1.27 -3.49 19.02
CA LEU A 119 2.67 -3.65 19.43
C LEU A 119 3.30 -2.33 19.87
N ALA A 120 3.07 -1.25 19.12
CA ALA A 120 3.52 0.08 19.48
C ALA A 120 2.95 0.51 20.85
N ARG A 121 1.64 0.35 21.06
CA ARG A 121 0.99 0.68 22.35
C ARG A 121 1.52 -0.13 23.53
N VAL A 122 1.84 -1.41 23.33
CA VAL A 122 2.44 -2.25 24.37
C VAL A 122 3.82 -1.71 24.77
N LEU A 123 4.61 -1.25 23.80
CA LEU A 123 5.90 -0.64 24.09
C LEU A 123 5.72 0.72 24.79
N GLU A 124 4.84 1.58 24.28
CA GLU A 124 4.55 2.89 24.88
C GLU A 124 4.00 2.75 26.31
N ALA A 125 3.32 1.65 26.65
CA ALA A 125 2.89 1.39 28.03
C ALA A 125 4.06 1.20 29.02
N ARG A 126 5.27 0.85 28.54
CA ARG A 126 6.49 0.81 29.37
C ARG A 126 7.16 2.17 29.52
N ASP A 127 6.86 3.11 28.63
CA ASP A 127 7.35 4.48 28.62
C ASP A 127 6.17 5.47 28.59
N PRO A 128 5.62 5.83 29.78
CA PRO A 128 4.38 6.60 29.90
C PRO A 128 4.33 7.92 29.11
N TYR A 129 5.48 8.45 28.70
CA TYR A 129 5.62 9.72 28.01
C TYR A 129 5.50 9.61 26.48
N THR A 130 5.49 8.38 25.96
CA THR A 130 5.41 8.10 24.53
C THR A 130 3.99 7.75 24.07
N GLN A 131 2.96 7.91 24.91
CA GLN A 131 1.61 7.51 24.53
C GLN A 131 1.12 8.24 23.26
N GLY A 132 0.80 7.45 22.24
CA GLY A 132 0.35 7.92 20.93
C GLY A 132 1.44 8.58 20.07
N HIS A 133 2.69 8.62 20.53
CA HIS A 133 3.83 9.17 19.81
C HIS A 133 4.03 8.46 18.48
N SER A 134 4.03 7.13 18.49
CA SER A 134 4.32 6.34 17.30
C SER A 134 3.31 6.61 16.18
N MET A 135 2.05 6.85 16.54
CA MET A 135 0.99 7.18 15.58
C MET A 135 1.15 8.58 15.02
N ARG A 136 1.35 9.59 15.87
CA ARG A 136 1.53 10.98 15.43
C ARG A 136 2.80 11.14 14.58
N ALA A 137 3.91 10.53 14.98
CA ALA A 137 5.15 10.51 14.20
C ALA A 137 4.95 9.84 12.83
N SER A 138 4.20 8.72 12.77
CA SER A 138 3.84 8.05 11.51
C SER A 138 2.98 8.93 10.59
N GLU A 139 1.98 9.62 11.14
CA GLU A 139 1.11 10.53 10.41
C GLU A 139 1.88 11.73 9.84
N ILE A 140 2.76 12.34 10.65
CA ILE A 140 3.63 13.43 10.21
C ILE A 140 4.58 12.95 9.11
N ALA A 141 5.21 11.79 9.29
CA ALA A 141 6.12 11.21 8.29
C ALA A 141 5.41 10.92 6.96
N LEU A 142 4.18 10.37 7.02
CA LEU A 142 3.37 10.12 5.83
C LEU A 142 2.98 11.42 5.13
N MET A 143 2.60 12.45 5.88
CA MET A 143 2.27 13.78 5.34
C MET A 143 3.45 14.38 4.56
N ILE A 144 4.65 14.33 5.14
CA ILE A 144 5.88 14.81 4.49
C ILE A 144 6.15 13.98 3.22
N ALA A 145 6.09 12.64 3.33
CA ALA A 145 6.35 11.75 2.19
C ALA A 145 5.37 11.99 1.03
N GLN A 146 4.09 12.28 1.33
CA GLN A 146 3.08 12.62 0.33
C GLN A 146 3.38 13.95 -0.36
N GLY A 147 3.77 14.99 0.39
CA GLY A 147 4.14 16.27 -0.22
C GLY A 147 5.49 16.29 -0.93
N MET A 148 6.30 15.25 -0.74
CA MET A 148 7.49 14.96 -1.54
C MET A 148 7.19 14.04 -2.75
N GLU A 149 5.93 13.65 -2.95
CA GLU A 149 5.48 12.77 -4.04
C GLU A 149 6.20 11.41 -4.07
N VAL A 150 6.59 10.89 -2.89
CA VAL A 150 7.18 9.56 -2.74
C VAL A 150 6.18 8.49 -3.21
N ASP A 151 6.64 7.41 -3.83
CA ASP A 151 5.75 6.37 -4.34
C ASP A 151 4.93 5.68 -3.24
N LYS A 152 3.77 5.10 -3.61
CA LYS A 152 2.83 4.52 -2.63
C LYS A 152 3.40 3.34 -1.83
N LYS A 153 4.36 2.61 -2.39
CA LYS A 153 4.99 1.48 -1.69
C LYS A 153 5.96 2.00 -0.63
N ALA A 154 6.80 2.98 -0.98
CA ALA A 154 7.69 3.63 -0.02
C ALA A 154 6.91 4.43 1.06
N GLN A 155 5.78 5.06 0.71
CA GLN A 155 4.88 5.70 1.69
C GLN A 155 4.39 4.70 2.75
N LEU A 156 4.02 3.48 2.34
CA LEU A 156 3.60 2.43 3.26
C LEU A 156 4.76 2.01 4.19
N ALA A 157 5.97 1.85 3.66
CA ALA A 157 7.15 1.52 4.46
C ALA A 157 7.48 2.62 5.48
N ILE A 158 7.37 3.91 5.09
CA ILE A 158 7.56 5.06 5.99
C ILE A 158 6.52 5.07 7.10
N GLN A 159 5.24 4.85 6.76
CA GLN A 159 4.17 4.79 7.74
C GLN A 159 4.40 3.67 8.75
N GLN A 160 4.71 2.46 8.28
CA GLN A 160 5.01 1.31 9.14
C GLN A 160 6.24 1.54 10.02
N ALA A 161 7.29 2.15 9.46
CA ALA A 161 8.48 2.49 10.22
C ALA A 161 8.19 3.56 11.27
N GLY A 162 7.32 4.54 11.00
CA GLY A 162 6.89 5.52 12.00
C GLY A 162 6.20 4.87 13.20
N ILE A 163 5.34 3.88 12.96
CA ILE A 163 4.67 3.13 14.04
C ILE A 163 5.68 2.30 14.87
N LEU A 164 6.76 1.83 14.25
CA LEU A 164 7.64 0.81 14.82
C LEU A 164 9.08 1.28 15.09
N HIS A 165 9.41 2.56 14.89
CA HIS A 165 10.78 3.07 14.97
C HIS A 165 11.40 2.80 16.34
N ASP A 166 10.58 2.88 17.37
CA ASP A 166 10.97 2.66 18.76
C ASP A 166 10.87 1.20 19.20
N LEU A 167 10.36 0.26 18.38
CA LEU A 167 10.08 -1.13 18.79
C LEU A 167 11.26 -1.81 19.51
N GLY A 168 12.48 -1.47 19.13
CA GLY A 168 13.69 -2.03 19.74
C GLY A 168 13.93 -1.62 21.20
N LYS A 169 13.25 -0.58 21.72
CA LYS A 169 13.29 -0.21 23.14
C LYS A 169 12.78 -1.34 24.03
N ILE A 170 12.12 -2.35 23.47
CA ILE A 170 11.78 -3.59 24.19
C ILE A 170 13.01 -4.25 24.82
N GLY A 171 14.18 -4.15 24.18
CA GLY A 171 15.45 -4.68 24.68
C GLY A 171 16.17 -3.75 25.67
N THR A 172 15.64 -2.56 25.95
CA THR A 172 16.23 -1.62 26.90
C THR A 172 15.73 -1.93 28.33
N PRO A 173 16.62 -2.03 29.33
CA PRO A 173 16.23 -2.21 30.73
C PRO A 173 15.38 -1.06 31.27
N ASP A 174 14.37 -1.37 32.09
CA ASP A 174 13.44 -0.37 32.64
C ASP A 174 14.14 0.74 33.43
N GLY A 175 15.19 0.41 34.18
CA GLY A 175 15.97 1.39 34.94
C GLY A 175 16.71 2.42 34.08
N ILE A 176 16.97 2.10 32.81
CA ILE A 176 17.54 3.03 31.82
C ILE A 176 16.40 3.75 31.09
N LEU A 177 15.38 3.02 30.65
CA LEU A 177 14.26 3.54 29.88
C LEU A 177 13.46 4.60 30.65
N ARG A 178 13.26 4.38 31.96
CA ARG A 178 12.43 5.23 32.83
C ARG A 178 13.27 6.20 33.68
N LYS A 179 14.55 6.37 33.37
CA LYS A 179 15.45 7.19 34.17
C LYS A 179 15.11 8.66 34.01
N ASN A 180 15.00 9.35 35.14
CA ASN A 180 14.62 10.76 35.19
C ASN A 180 15.82 11.70 35.12
N GLU A 181 17.02 11.22 35.50
CA GLU A 181 18.26 11.96 35.37
C GLU A 181 18.91 11.76 33.99
N SER A 182 19.92 12.58 33.71
CA SER A 182 20.76 12.37 32.52
C SER A 182 21.38 10.97 32.52
N LEU A 183 21.22 10.26 31.40
CA LEU A 183 21.87 8.98 31.18
C LEU A 183 23.39 9.13 31.17
N THR A 184 24.09 8.22 31.84
CA THR A 184 25.55 8.05 31.74
C THR A 184 25.94 7.63 30.32
N LEU A 185 27.22 7.75 29.97
CA LEU A 185 27.70 7.33 28.64
C LEU A 185 27.42 5.84 28.34
N ALA A 186 27.54 4.98 29.35
CA ALA A 186 27.22 3.56 29.22
C ALA A 186 25.72 3.33 28.96
N GLU A 187 24.85 4.02 29.73
CA GLU A 187 23.40 3.92 29.56
C GLU A 187 22.93 4.49 28.21
N LYS A 188 23.54 5.58 27.73
CA LYS A 188 23.29 6.13 26.38
C LYS A 188 23.65 5.13 25.30
N LYS A 189 24.79 4.43 25.44
CA LYS A 189 25.17 3.37 24.50
C LYS A 189 24.12 2.27 24.44
N THR A 190 23.62 1.80 25.59
CA THR A 190 22.51 0.83 25.64
C THR A 190 21.24 1.37 24.98
N MET A 191 20.89 2.64 25.22
CA MET A 191 19.73 3.26 24.57
C MET A 191 19.89 3.32 23.04
N HIS A 192 21.10 3.62 22.55
CA HIS A 192 21.41 3.70 21.11
C HIS A 192 21.35 2.34 20.39
N GLU A 193 21.20 1.22 21.10
CA GLU A 193 21.05 -0.10 20.49
C GLU A 193 19.64 -0.35 19.96
N HIS A 194 18.62 0.42 20.37
CA HIS A 194 17.24 0.15 19.99
C HIS A 194 16.97 0.19 18.47
N PRO A 195 17.61 1.04 17.62
CA PRO A 195 17.37 0.97 16.17
C PRO A 195 17.89 -0.35 15.59
N VAL A 196 19.00 -0.86 16.15
CA VAL A 196 19.58 -2.16 15.76
C VAL A 196 18.64 -3.28 16.18
N ILE A 197 18.18 -3.29 17.43
CA ILE A 197 17.26 -4.31 17.94
C ILE A 197 15.94 -4.29 17.15
N GLY A 198 15.37 -3.11 16.92
CA GLY A 198 14.16 -2.92 16.10
C GLY A 198 14.34 -3.49 14.70
N HIS A 199 15.45 -3.18 14.03
CA HIS A 199 15.78 -3.77 12.73
C HIS A 199 15.87 -5.31 12.80
N GLN A 200 16.53 -5.88 13.81
CA GLN A 200 16.64 -7.34 13.95
C GLN A 200 15.29 -8.03 14.12
N ILE A 201 14.36 -7.41 14.86
CA ILE A 201 12.99 -7.92 15.05
C ILE A 201 12.23 -7.88 13.72
N LEU A 202 12.33 -6.76 12.99
CA LEU A 202 11.50 -6.50 11.82
C LEU A 202 12.00 -7.17 10.53
N LYS A 203 13.33 -7.33 10.35
CA LYS A 203 13.92 -7.80 9.08
C LYS A 203 13.45 -9.20 8.65
N GLY A 204 13.01 -10.03 9.59
CA GLY A 204 12.48 -11.38 9.33
C GLY A 204 11.04 -11.40 8.80
N ILE A 205 10.32 -10.27 8.90
CA ILE A 205 8.92 -10.16 8.50
C ILE A 205 8.88 -9.60 7.07
N GLY A 206 8.49 -10.44 6.10
CA GLY A 206 8.63 -10.13 4.67
C GLY A 206 8.04 -8.80 4.21
N PHE A 207 6.89 -8.39 4.75
CA PHE A 207 6.24 -7.12 4.39
C PHE A 207 6.80 -5.89 5.13
N LEU A 208 7.69 -6.07 6.11
CA LEU A 208 8.31 -5.00 6.91
C LEU A 208 9.79 -4.79 6.56
N GLN A 209 10.33 -5.47 5.54
CA GLN A 209 11.76 -5.38 5.21
C GLN A 209 12.21 -3.94 4.91
N GLU A 210 11.43 -3.19 4.13
CA GLU A 210 11.73 -1.79 3.84
C GLU A 210 11.62 -0.93 5.10
N ALA A 211 10.56 -1.12 5.89
CA ALA A 211 10.38 -0.43 7.17
C ALA A 211 11.53 -0.72 8.14
N ALA A 212 12.03 -1.95 8.21
CA ALA A 212 13.14 -2.36 9.07
C ALA A 212 14.42 -1.59 8.77
N VAL A 213 14.70 -1.29 7.49
CA VAL A 213 15.83 -0.44 7.10
C VAL A 213 15.62 0.98 7.61
N LEU A 214 14.42 1.54 7.47
CA LEU A 214 14.12 2.88 7.97
C LEU A 214 14.24 2.97 9.50
N VAL A 215 13.72 1.97 10.22
CA VAL A 215 13.84 1.85 11.67
C VAL A 215 15.30 1.77 12.11
N ARG A 216 16.20 1.12 11.35
CA ARG A 216 17.62 1.09 11.71
C ARG A 216 18.26 2.48 11.72
N HIS A 217 17.87 3.33 10.78
CA HIS A 217 18.59 4.56 10.45
C HIS A 217 17.86 5.85 10.87
N HIS A 218 16.74 5.75 11.59
CA HIS A 218 15.95 6.93 11.96
C HIS A 218 16.67 7.90 12.93
N HIS A 219 17.76 7.45 13.57
CA HIS A 219 18.65 8.27 14.39
C HIS A 219 19.98 8.63 13.72
N GLU A 220 20.13 8.32 12.42
CA GLU A 220 21.22 8.89 11.64
C GLU A 220 21.00 10.41 11.49
N ARG A 221 22.09 11.15 11.55
CA ARG A 221 22.07 12.62 11.41
C ARG A 221 22.63 12.99 10.06
N TYR A 222 22.06 14.02 9.44
CA TYR A 222 22.45 14.42 8.08
C TYR A 222 23.95 14.74 7.94
N ASP A 223 24.58 15.24 9.00
CA ASP A 223 26.03 15.53 9.12
C ASP A 223 26.92 14.30 9.35
N GLY A 224 26.35 13.11 9.55
CA GLY A 224 27.09 11.87 9.83
C GLY A 224 27.45 11.64 11.29
N SER A 225 27.03 12.51 12.21
CA SER A 225 27.27 12.36 13.66
C SER A 225 26.24 11.47 14.38
N GLY A 226 25.33 10.86 13.62
CA GLY A 226 24.27 9.99 14.13
C GLY A 226 24.73 8.56 14.41
N TYR A 227 23.74 7.68 14.61
CA TYR A 227 23.95 6.27 14.91
C TYR A 227 22.83 5.43 14.28
N PRO A 228 22.99 4.11 14.10
CA PRO A 228 24.11 3.25 14.53
C PRO A 228 25.30 3.16 13.56
N ASP A 229 25.13 3.54 12.29
CA ASP A 229 26.11 3.28 11.22
C ASP A 229 26.90 4.53 10.81
N GLY A 230 26.51 5.73 11.28
CA GLY A 230 27.21 6.99 11.00
C GLY A 230 27.06 7.43 9.55
N LEU A 231 25.89 7.17 8.97
CA LEU A 231 25.58 7.54 7.58
C LEU A 231 25.37 9.05 7.48
N ALA A 232 25.83 9.66 6.38
CA ALA A 232 25.71 11.08 6.14
C ALA A 232 24.96 11.39 4.84
N GLY A 233 24.25 12.52 4.82
CA GLY A 233 23.57 13.04 3.64
C GLY A 233 22.64 12.03 2.97
N SER A 234 22.83 11.84 1.67
CA SER A 234 22.01 10.93 0.86
C SER A 234 22.30 9.44 1.07
N ALA A 235 23.34 9.08 1.83
CA ALA A 235 23.57 7.69 2.22
C ALA A 235 22.48 7.20 3.19
N ILE A 236 21.85 8.12 3.93
CA ILE A 236 20.71 7.83 4.79
C ILE A 236 19.47 7.60 3.89
N PRO A 237 18.75 6.47 4.06
CA PRO A 237 17.50 6.23 3.33
C PRO A 237 16.52 7.40 3.48
N LEU A 238 15.87 7.81 2.38
CA LEU A 238 14.96 8.97 2.40
C LEU A 238 13.87 8.83 3.48
N GLY A 239 13.29 7.65 3.62
CA GLY A 239 12.28 7.40 4.66
C GLY A 239 12.80 7.61 6.09
N ALA A 240 14.07 7.29 6.36
CA ALA A 240 14.68 7.52 7.67
C ALA A 240 14.94 9.00 7.93
N ARG A 241 15.35 9.76 6.90
CA ARG A 241 15.45 11.22 6.97
C ARG A 241 14.09 11.88 7.24
N ILE A 242 13.03 11.37 6.63
CA ILE A 242 11.64 11.80 6.89
C ILE A 242 11.23 11.51 8.34
N LEU A 243 11.51 10.29 8.82
CA LEU A 243 11.19 9.89 10.19
C LEU A 243 11.91 10.75 11.24
N ALA A 244 13.20 11.05 11.03
CA ALA A 244 13.97 11.89 11.96
C ALA A 244 13.33 13.28 12.15
N VAL A 245 12.83 13.89 11.06
CA VAL A 245 12.13 15.18 11.12
C VAL A 245 10.76 15.03 11.79
N ALA A 246 10.03 13.96 11.48
CA ALA A 246 8.71 13.71 12.05
C ALA A 246 8.73 13.42 13.56
N ASP A 247 9.67 12.59 14.01
CA ASP A 247 9.91 12.27 15.42
C ASP A 247 10.29 13.53 16.21
N ALA A 248 11.23 14.32 15.69
CA ALA A 248 11.65 15.56 16.33
C ALA A 248 10.50 16.58 16.43
N LEU A 249 9.67 16.70 15.39
CA LEU A 249 8.49 17.56 15.45
C LEU A 249 7.51 17.11 16.54
N ASP A 250 7.13 15.83 16.56
CA ASP A 250 6.21 15.31 17.58
C ASP A 250 6.77 15.49 19.00
N ALA A 251 8.08 15.28 19.16
CA ALA A 251 8.77 15.45 20.44
C ALA A 251 8.73 16.89 20.95
N LEU A 252 8.81 17.88 20.05
CA LEU A 252 8.72 19.31 20.40
C LEU A 252 7.28 19.74 20.67
N THR A 253 6.30 19.21 19.93
CA THR A 253 4.89 19.65 20.05
C THR A 253 4.07 18.82 21.05
N THR A 254 4.68 17.88 21.76
CA THR A 254 4.02 17.04 22.77
C THR A 254 4.60 17.28 24.16
N ASP A 255 3.74 17.30 25.18
CA ASP A 255 4.18 17.41 26.57
C ASP A 255 4.99 16.18 26.99
N ARG A 256 6.17 16.42 27.56
CA ARG A 256 7.06 15.41 28.15
C ARG A 256 7.50 15.89 29.55
N PRO A 257 7.98 15.01 30.45
CA PRO A 257 8.30 15.37 31.85
C PRO A 257 9.28 16.53 32.02
N TYR A 258 10.19 16.67 31.06
CA TYR A 258 11.27 17.66 31.07
C TYR A 258 11.06 18.78 30.05
N HIS A 259 9.95 18.73 29.31
CA HIS A 259 9.71 19.63 28.19
C HIS A 259 8.21 19.84 28.01
N LYS A 260 7.76 21.08 28.20
CA LYS A 260 6.39 21.47 27.85
C LYS A 260 6.27 21.63 26.34
N ALA A 261 5.19 21.13 25.75
CA ALA A 261 4.92 21.29 24.33
C ALA A 261 5.05 22.76 23.91
N ILE A 262 5.78 23.00 22.83
CA ILE A 262 5.87 24.32 22.20
C ILE A 262 4.92 24.40 21.01
N SER A 263 4.61 25.62 20.56
CA SER A 263 3.79 25.80 19.37
C SER A 263 4.48 25.22 18.14
N TYR A 264 3.69 24.87 17.13
CA TYR A 264 4.23 24.38 15.87
C TYR A 264 5.23 25.36 15.24
N ASP A 265 4.92 26.66 15.25
CA ASP A 265 5.79 27.68 14.67
C ASP A 265 7.14 27.75 15.40
N GLU A 266 7.13 27.62 16.73
CA GLU A 266 8.36 27.52 17.52
C GLU A 266 9.12 26.22 17.22
N ALA A 267 8.42 25.09 17.10
CA ALA A 267 9.04 23.81 16.76
C ALA A 267 9.72 23.85 15.38
N VAL A 268 9.08 24.47 14.38
CA VAL A 268 9.69 24.66 13.05
C VAL A 268 10.93 25.55 13.13
N GLN A 269 10.92 26.60 13.95
CA GLN A 269 12.10 27.44 14.16
C GLN A 269 13.25 26.67 14.81
N GLU A 270 12.98 25.80 15.79
CA GLU A 270 14.00 24.93 16.38
C GLU A 270 14.55 23.93 15.36
N LEU A 271 13.68 23.28 14.58
CA LEU A 271 14.11 22.36 13.51
C LEU A 271 14.92 23.09 12.42
N ALA A 272 14.60 24.35 12.11
CA ALA A 272 15.32 25.15 11.14
C ALA A 272 16.80 25.36 11.51
N LYS A 273 17.10 25.52 12.80
CA LYS A 273 18.48 25.70 13.30
C LYS A 273 19.35 24.46 13.07
N GLU A 274 18.71 23.29 12.96
CA GLU A 274 19.36 21.99 12.78
C GLU A 274 19.27 21.46 11.34
N ALA A 275 18.65 22.20 10.42
CA ALA A 275 18.58 21.85 9.01
C ALA A 275 19.97 21.86 8.37
N GLY A 276 20.31 20.79 7.66
CA GLY A 276 21.66 20.55 7.10
C GLY A 276 22.66 19.97 8.10
N ARG A 277 22.32 19.89 9.41
CA ARG A 277 23.14 19.26 10.45
C ARG A 277 22.50 17.97 10.95
N GLN A 278 21.41 18.08 11.70
CA GLN A 278 20.64 16.92 12.14
C GLN A 278 19.73 16.43 11.03
N PHE A 279 19.03 17.36 10.39
CA PHE A 279 17.92 17.08 9.48
C PHE A 279 18.30 17.35 8.04
N ASP A 280 17.73 16.57 7.13
CA ASP A 280 17.84 16.87 5.71
C ASP A 280 17.09 18.18 5.38
N PRO A 281 17.75 19.18 4.76
CA PRO A 281 17.12 20.44 4.43
C PRO A 281 15.94 20.29 3.44
N VAL A 282 16.00 19.34 2.51
CA VAL A 282 14.93 19.08 1.53
C VAL A 282 13.68 18.51 2.22
N VAL A 283 13.89 17.62 3.19
CA VAL A 283 12.78 17.04 3.99
C VAL A 283 12.18 18.12 4.89
N PHE A 284 13.01 18.94 5.53
CA PHE A 284 12.55 20.07 6.34
C PHE A 284 11.73 21.08 5.51
N ASP A 285 12.19 21.40 4.29
CA ASP A 285 11.44 22.26 3.38
C ASP A 285 10.10 21.65 2.97
N ALA A 286 10.04 20.32 2.78
CA ALA A 286 8.77 19.63 2.53
C ALA A 286 7.81 19.73 3.73
N LEU A 287 8.31 19.53 4.96
CA LEU A 287 7.50 19.71 6.18
C LEU A 287 6.85 21.11 6.21
N LYS A 288 7.62 22.17 5.97
CA LYS A 288 7.10 23.55 5.95
C LYS A 288 6.01 23.78 4.92
N ARG A 289 6.07 23.10 3.77
CA ARG A 289 5.05 23.24 2.70
C ARG A 289 3.77 22.47 3.03
N CYS A 290 3.91 21.30 3.64
CA CYS A 290 2.80 20.38 3.91
C CYS A 290 2.00 20.78 5.14
N TYR A 291 2.67 21.28 6.16
CA TYR A 291 2.04 21.60 7.41
C TYR A 291 1.40 23.00 7.33
N ARG A 292 0.08 23.02 7.20
CA ARG A 292 -0.72 24.17 7.57
C ARG A 292 -1.24 23.88 8.97
N SER A 293 -1.02 24.80 9.92
CA SER A 293 -1.54 24.68 11.28
C SER A 293 -2.96 24.11 11.26
N PRO A 294 -3.30 23.12 12.09
CA PRO A 294 -4.70 22.77 12.31
C PRO A 294 -5.40 24.08 12.65
N SER A 295 -6.33 24.51 11.81
CA SER A 295 -7.19 25.64 12.10
C SER A 295 -7.92 25.30 13.40
N THR A 296 -7.59 26.06 14.45
CA THR A 296 -8.24 26.08 15.76
C THR A 296 -9.76 26.08 15.65
#